data_AF-A0A7C3P0J7-F1
#
_entry.id   AF-A0A7C3P0J7-F1
#
_cell.length_a   1.000
_cell.length_b   1.000
_cell.length_c   1.000
_cell.angle_alpha   90.00
_cell.angle_beta   90.00
_cell.angle_gamma   90.00
#
_symmetry.space_group_name_H-M   'P 1'
#
loop_
_entity.id
_entity.type
_entity.pdbx_description
1 polymer ?
#
loop_
_entity_poly.entity_id
_entity_poly.type
_entity_poly.pdbx_seq_one_letter_code
_entity_poly.pdbx_strand_id
1 'polypeptide(L)'
;PMISSTCVVFAKSEVMGLLETGVSENKIMAAYCSAMAHRITELLNRLGVKEKFAITGGIAKNEGVVKRLEKELGIKTAEQVWYKKEYREKNIPFDTQIAGAIGAALLGQALLKMGKAKSARKA
;
A
#
# COMPACT_ATOMS: atom_id res chain seq x y z
N PRO A 1 -4.32 -11.29 -19.96
CA PRO A 1 -3.31 -12.36 -19.75
C PRO A 1 -3.22 -12.61 -18.24
N MET A 2 -2.90 -13.83 -17.81
CA MET A 2 -2.61 -14.09 -16.40
C MET A 2 -1.17 -13.66 -16.11
N ILE A 3 -0.96 -12.97 -15.00
CA ILE A 3 0.36 -12.64 -14.46
C ILE A 3 0.38 -13.07 -13.01
N SER A 4 1.46 -13.72 -12.61
CA SER A 4 1.76 -14.15 -11.25
C SER A 4 1.76 -12.96 -10.28
N SER A 5 1.08 -13.11 -9.15
CA SER A 5 1.00 -12.09 -8.09
C SER A 5 1.78 -12.46 -6.82
N THR A 6 2.36 -13.66 -6.78
CA THR A 6 3.08 -14.19 -5.60
C THR A 6 4.59 -13.94 -5.67
N CYS A 7 5.19 -14.09 -6.85
CA CYS A 7 6.63 -14.02 -7.06
C CYS A 7 6.95 -12.99 -8.14
N VAL A 8 7.68 -11.94 -7.77
CA VAL A 8 8.08 -10.87 -8.71
C VAL A 8 8.99 -11.39 -9.83
N VAL A 9 9.79 -12.43 -9.57
CA VAL A 9 10.67 -13.04 -10.57
C VAL A 9 9.84 -13.70 -11.67
N PHE A 10 8.81 -14.48 -11.30
CA PHE A 10 7.92 -15.12 -12.27
C PHE A 10 7.04 -14.10 -12.99
N ALA A 11 6.50 -13.11 -12.27
CA ALA A 11 5.74 -12.02 -12.89
C ALA A 11 6.57 -11.32 -13.99
N LYS A 12 7.86 -11.08 -13.74
CA LYS A 12 8.77 -10.50 -14.74
C LYS A 12 8.93 -11.41 -15.96
N SER A 13 9.19 -12.71 -15.76
CA SER A 13 9.35 -13.66 -16.86
C SER A 13 8.10 -13.74 -17.75
N GLU A 14 6.92 -13.76 -17.15
CA GLU A 14 5.65 -13.77 -17.89
C GLU A 14 5.41 -12.46 -18.65
N VAL A 15 5.72 -11.32 -18.03
CA VAL A 15 5.66 -10.01 -18.70
C VAL A 15 6.58 -9.98 -19.92
N MET A 16 7.81 -10.52 -19.83
CA MET A 16 8.72 -10.61 -20.98
C MET A 16 8.12 -11.45 -22.10
N GLY A 17 7.59 -12.64 -21.80
CA GLY A 17 6.95 -13.48 -22.82
C GLY A 17 5.71 -12.84 -23.47
N LEU A 18 4.94 -12.05 -22.71
CA LEU A 18 3.81 -11.29 -23.26
C LEU A 18 4.28 -10.17 -24.19
N LEU A 19 5.39 -9.50 -23.88
CA LEU A 19 6.00 -8.50 -24.76
C LEU A 19 6.50 -9.13 -26.06
N GLU A 20 7.21 -10.26 -25.98
CA GLU A 20 7.73 -10.99 -27.14
C GLU A 20 6.62 -11.47 -28.10
N THR A 21 5.45 -11.81 -27.55
CA THR A 21 4.26 -12.21 -28.34
C THR A 21 3.44 -11.03 -28.87
N GLY A 22 3.93 -9.79 -28.69
CA GLY A 22 3.31 -8.58 -29.22
C GLY A 22 2.08 -8.10 -28.44
N VAL A 23 1.89 -8.53 -27.20
CA VAL A 23 0.82 -8.01 -26.35
C VAL A 23 1.13 -6.57 -25.96
N SER A 24 0.15 -5.68 -26.11
CA SER A 24 0.35 -4.26 -25.79
C SER A 24 0.70 -4.03 -24.32
N GLU A 25 1.61 -3.09 -24.07
CA GLU A 25 2.06 -2.72 -22.73
C GLU A 25 0.89 -2.34 -21.81
N ASN A 26 -0.10 -1.62 -22.32
CA ASN A 26 -1.31 -1.27 -21.59
C ASN A 26 -2.08 -2.50 -21.10
N LYS A 27 -2.17 -3.56 -21.93
CA LYS A 27 -2.86 -4.80 -21.58
C LYS A 27 -2.07 -5.61 -20.55
N ILE A 28 -0.74 -5.57 -20.63
CA ILE A 28 0.17 -6.19 -19.65
C ILE A 28 0.07 -5.46 -18.31
N MET A 29 0.13 -4.12 -18.30
CA MET A 29 0.01 -3.30 -17.10
C MET A 29 -1.33 -3.49 -16.40
N ALA A 30 -2.42 -3.54 -17.17
CA ALA A 30 -3.75 -3.83 -16.63
C ALA A 30 -3.83 -5.23 -16.00
N ALA A 31 -3.20 -6.23 -16.62
CA ALA A 31 -3.13 -7.58 -16.05
C ALA A 31 -2.32 -7.61 -14.75
N TYR A 32 -1.20 -6.89 -14.67
CA TYR A 32 -0.39 -6.80 -13.45
C TYR A 32 -1.17 -6.14 -12.32
N CYS A 33 -1.82 -5.00 -12.59
CA CYS A 33 -2.65 -4.32 -11.61
C CYS A 33 -3.81 -5.20 -11.12
N SER A 34 -4.42 -5.97 -12.03
CA SER A 34 -5.49 -6.91 -11.68
C SER A 34 -4.99 -8.07 -10.82
N ALA A 35 -3.83 -8.64 -11.15
CA ALA A 35 -3.23 -9.73 -10.38
C ALA A 35 -2.89 -9.29 -8.95
N MET A 36 -2.35 -8.08 -8.79
CA MET A 36 -2.07 -7.48 -7.49
C MET A 36 -3.32 -7.20 -6.68
N ALA A 37 -4.35 -6.59 -7.29
CA ALA A 37 -5.62 -6.31 -6.61
C ALA A 37 -6.25 -7.62 -6.10
N HIS A 38 -6.37 -8.63 -6.96
CA HIS A 38 -6.95 -9.92 -6.61
C HIS A 38 -6.25 -10.60 -5.43
N ARG A 39 -4.91 -10.58 -5.44
CA ARG A 39 -4.12 -11.14 -4.34
C ARG A 39 -4.37 -10.41 -3.02
N ILE A 40 -4.43 -9.08 -3.05
CA ILE A 40 -4.68 -8.28 -1.85
C ILE A 40 -6.11 -8.55 -1.34
N THR A 41 -7.10 -8.59 -2.22
CA THR A 41 -8.49 -8.93 -1.91
C THR A 41 -8.59 -10.28 -1.19
N GLU A 42 -7.93 -11.33 -1.70
CA GLU A 42 -7.91 -12.65 -1.08
C GLU A 42 -7.36 -12.62 0.35
N LEU A 43 -6.27 -11.88 0.58
CA LEU A 43 -5.66 -11.73 1.90
C LEU A 43 -6.58 -10.96 2.86
N LEU A 44 -7.22 -9.88 2.39
CA LEU A 44 -8.12 -9.06 3.21
C LEU A 44 -9.42 -9.79 3.56
N ASN A 45 -9.97 -10.58 2.63
CA ASN A 45 -11.15 -11.40 2.88
C ASN A 45 -10.91 -12.43 4.00
N ARG A 46 -9.70 -13.01 4.06
CA ARG A 46 -9.30 -13.93 5.15
C ARG A 46 -9.25 -13.25 6.51
N LEU A 47 -9.05 -11.93 6.56
CA LEU A 47 -9.02 -11.14 7.80
C LEU A 47 -10.41 -10.59 8.17
N GLY A 48 -11.41 -10.70 7.30
CA GLY A 48 -12.77 -10.24 7.56
C GLY A 48 -12.91 -8.72 7.62
N VAL A 49 -12.30 -7.99 6.68
CA VAL A 49 -12.46 -6.52 6.57
C VAL A 49 -13.93 -6.16 6.35
N LYS A 50 -14.51 -5.31 7.23
CA LYS A 50 -15.97 -5.03 7.22
C LYS A 50 -16.37 -3.66 6.71
N GLU A 51 -15.60 -2.60 6.98
CA GLU A 51 -16.13 -1.23 6.79
C GLU A 51 -15.16 -0.27 6.11
N LYS A 52 -13.89 -0.22 6.54
CA LYS A 52 -12.87 0.65 5.95
C LYS A 52 -11.50 0.01 6.05
N PHE A 53 -10.65 0.33 5.08
CA PHE A 53 -9.23 0.00 5.14
C PHE A 53 -8.40 1.19 4.65
N ALA A 54 -7.19 1.31 5.18
CA ALA A 54 -6.22 2.30 4.74
C ALA A 54 -5.08 1.58 4.00
N ILE A 55 -4.57 2.22 2.95
CA ILE A 55 -3.39 1.76 2.23
C ILE A 55 -2.26 2.73 2.52
N THR A 56 -1.12 2.22 2.96
CA THR A 56 0.10 3.01 3.19
C THR A 56 1.22 2.60 2.23
N GLY A 57 2.31 3.36 2.19
CA GLY A 57 3.42 3.11 1.26
C GLY A 57 3.13 3.53 -0.17
N GLY A 58 4.01 3.12 -1.09
CA GLY A 58 3.94 3.53 -2.50
C GLY A 58 2.75 2.96 -3.27
N ILE A 59 2.24 1.78 -2.87
CA ILE A 59 1.09 1.15 -3.53
C ILE A 59 -0.18 2.01 -3.42
N ALA A 60 -0.31 2.82 -2.37
CA ALA A 60 -1.42 3.76 -2.21
C ALA A 60 -1.49 4.84 -3.30
N LYS A 61 -0.36 5.07 -4.01
CA LYS A 61 -0.25 6.03 -5.13
C LYS A 61 -0.50 5.36 -6.49
N ASN A 62 -0.63 4.03 -6.55
CA ASN A 62 -0.93 3.31 -7.78
C ASN A 62 -2.45 3.21 -7.95
N GLU A 63 -3.04 4.16 -8.69
CA GLU A 63 -4.49 4.16 -8.92
C GLU A 63 -5.00 2.91 -9.65
N GLY A 64 -4.17 2.27 -10.47
CA GLY A 64 -4.53 1.05 -11.21
C GLY A 64 -4.80 -0.13 -10.29
N VAL A 65 -4.06 -0.24 -9.18
CA VAL A 65 -4.29 -1.24 -8.13
C VAL A 65 -5.38 -0.79 -7.18
N VAL A 66 -5.30 0.46 -6.66
CA VAL A 66 -6.24 0.96 -5.65
C VAL A 66 -7.68 0.90 -6.14
N LYS A 67 -7.98 1.42 -7.33
CA LYS A 67 -9.35 1.42 -7.87
C LYS A 67 -9.89 0.01 -8.09
N ARG A 68 -9.04 -0.95 -8.48
CA ARG A 68 -9.43 -2.36 -8.67
C ARG A 68 -9.69 -3.03 -7.33
N LEU A 69 -8.83 -2.80 -6.35
CA LEU A 69 -8.99 -3.32 -5.00
C LEU A 69 -10.29 -2.83 -4.34
N GLU A 70 -10.58 -1.52 -4.46
CA GLU A 70 -11.86 -0.96 -3.97
C GLU A 70 -13.06 -1.59 -4.65
N LYS A 71 -12.97 -1.83 -5.97
CA LYS A 71 -14.03 -2.47 -6.75
C LYS A 71 -14.25 -3.93 -6.33
N GLU A 72 -13.18 -4.69 -6.14
CA GLU A 72 -13.25 -6.11 -5.76
C GLU A 72 -13.75 -6.31 -4.33
N LEU A 73 -13.39 -5.43 -3.40
CA LEU A 73 -13.85 -5.49 -2.01
C LEU A 73 -15.23 -4.88 -1.81
N GLY A 74 -15.68 -4.00 -2.71
CA GLY A 74 -16.89 -3.19 -2.49
C GLY A 74 -16.72 -2.15 -1.36
N ILE A 75 -15.49 -1.88 -0.94
CA ILE A 75 -15.14 -0.99 0.17
C ILE A 75 -14.22 0.10 -0.34
N LYS A 76 -14.46 1.35 0.05
CA LYS A 76 -13.58 2.48 -0.27
C LYS A 76 -12.40 2.59 0.69
N THR A 77 -11.26 2.98 0.15
CA THR A 77 -10.08 3.31 0.96
C THR A 77 -10.34 4.53 1.83
N ALA A 78 -9.64 4.61 2.96
CA ALA A 78 -9.65 5.79 3.81
C ALA A 78 -9.10 7.01 3.06
N GLU A 79 -9.64 8.20 3.36
CA GLU A 79 -9.16 9.45 2.79
C GLU A 79 -7.68 9.67 3.12
N GLN A 80 -6.92 10.09 2.11
CA GLN A 80 -5.48 10.36 2.23
C GLN A 80 -5.22 11.76 2.79
N VAL A 81 -5.72 12.02 3.99
CA VAL A 81 -5.60 13.31 4.69
C VAL A 81 -5.29 13.11 6.17
N TRP A 82 -4.71 14.12 6.79
CA TRP A 82 -4.49 14.11 8.24
C TRP A 82 -5.81 14.09 9.00
N TYR A 83 -5.95 13.18 9.97
CA TYR A 83 -7.13 13.17 10.84
C TYR A 83 -7.27 14.47 11.63
N LYS A 84 -6.15 15.06 12.10
CA LYS A 84 -6.14 16.34 12.81
C LYS A 84 -6.42 17.49 11.86
N LYS A 85 -7.44 18.28 12.16
CA LYS A 85 -7.81 19.48 11.39
C LYS A 85 -6.67 20.51 11.38
N GLU A 86 -6.00 20.70 12.50
CA GLU A 86 -4.84 21.60 12.63
C GLU A 86 -3.75 21.33 11.58
N TYR A 87 -3.47 20.06 11.27
CA TYR A 87 -2.44 19.69 10.30
C TYR A 87 -2.88 20.01 8.86
N ARG A 88 -4.19 19.93 8.60
CA ARG A 88 -4.78 20.34 7.32
C ARG A 88 -4.74 21.86 7.16
N GLU A 89 -5.12 22.60 8.21
CA GLU A 89 -5.10 24.07 8.23
C GLU A 89 -3.68 24.63 8.09
N LYS A 90 -2.68 23.97 8.70
CA LYS A 90 -1.26 24.30 8.56
C LYS A 90 -0.63 23.80 7.24
N ASN A 91 -1.43 23.20 6.35
CA ASN A 91 -0.99 22.63 5.08
C ASN A 91 0.23 21.69 5.21
N ILE A 92 0.25 20.88 6.27
CA ILE A 92 1.31 19.89 6.48
C ILE A 92 1.18 18.80 5.41
N PRO A 93 2.23 18.50 4.63
CA PRO A 93 2.17 17.48 3.59
C PRO A 93 1.73 16.13 4.16
N PHE A 94 0.74 15.51 3.51
CA PHE A 94 0.33 14.14 3.80
C PHE A 94 0.97 13.22 2.75
N ASP A 95 1.70 12.20 3.20
CA ASP A 95 2.23 11.19 2.30
C ASP A 95 2.09 9.80 2.93
N THR A 96 1.48 8.88 2.20
CA THR A 96 1.36 7.47 2.60
C THR A 96 2.72 6.78 2.71
N GLN A 97 3.74 7.28 2.01
CA GLN A 97 5.10 6.73 1.98
C GLN A 97 5.83 6.85 3.32
N ILE A 98 5.51 7.86 4.13
CA ILE A 98 6.21 8.13 5.41
C ILE A 98 5.58 7.43 6.61
N ALA A 99 4.44 6.74 6.44
CA ALA A 99 3.70 6.11 7.52
C ALA A 99 4.56 5.14 8.36
N GLY A 100 5.40 4.33 7.70
CA GLY A 100 6.30 3.40 8.39
C GLY A 100 7.35 4.11 9.27
N ALA A 101 7.95 5.19 8.76
CA ALA A 101 8.94 5.97 9.50
C ALA A 101 8.31 6.66 10.72
N ILE A 102 7.09 7.21 10.56
CA ILE A 102 6.32 7.79 11.67
C ILE A 102 6.01 6.71 12.72
N GLY A 103 5.55 5.53 12.29
CA GLY A 103 5.28 4.41 13.18
C GLY A 103 6.50 3.99 13.99
N ALA A 104 7.68 3.90 13.36
CA ALA A 104 8.94 3.61 14.04
C ALA A 104 9.31 4.68 15.09
N ALA A 105 9.14 5.96 14.75
CA ALA A 105 9.41 7.07 15.67
C ALA A 105 8.47 7.05 16.89
N LEU A 106 7.18 6.79 16.67
CA LEU A 106 6.19 6.65 17.74
C LEU A 106 6.50 5.45 18.65
N LEU A 107 6.88 4.32 18.07
CA LEU A 107 7.30 3.15 18.83
C LEU A 107 8.52 3.44 19.70
N GLY A 108 9.54 4.09 19.14
CA GLY A 108 10.72 4.51 19.91
C GLY A 108 10.37 5.46 21.06
N GLN A 109 9.48 6.43 20.82
CA GLN A 109 9.00 7.32 21.87
C GLN A 109 8.25 6.57 22.98
N ALA A 110 7.41 5.59 22.62
CA ALA A 110 6.71 4.76 23.58
C ALA A 110 7.68 3.94 24.45
N LEU A 111 8.69 3.32 23.85
CA LEU A 111 9.71 2.55 24.58
C LEU A 111 10.50 3.42 25.57
N LEU A 112 10.84 4.66 25.20
CA LEU A 112 11.47 5.62 26.10
C LEU A 112 10.57 5.96 27.29
N LYS A 113 9.29 6.27 27.04
CA LYS A 113 8.31 6.57 28.10
C LYS A 113 8.08 5.39 29.05
N MET A 114 8.20 4.16 28.55
CA MET A 114 8.07 2.94 29.34
C MET A 114 9.36 2.55 30.09
N GLY A 115 10.45 3.31 29.95
CA GLY A 115 11.76 2.96 30.53
C GLY A 115 12.41 1.71 29.92
N LYS A 116 11.88 1.21 28.80
CA LYS A 116 12.39 0.03 28.08
C LYS A 116 13.51 0.35 27.10
N ALA A 117 13.81 1.63 26.90
CA ALA A 117 14.92 2.12 26.12
C ALA A 117 15.56 3.33 26.83
N LYS A 118 16.86 3.54 26.59
CA LYS A 118 17.56 4.77 27.00
C LYS A 118 17.69 5.69 25.80
N SER A 119 17.54 6.99 26.03
CA SER A 119 17.77 7.99 24.99
C SER A 119 19.23 7.91 24.53
N ALA A 120 19.45 7.83 23.21
CA ALA A 120 20.78 7.91 22.62
C ALA A 120 21.37 9.33 22.69
N ARG A 121 20.54 10.36 22.90
CA ARG A 121 21.03 11.69 23.26
C ARG A 121 21.57 11.63 24.69
N LYS A 122 22.90 11.65 24.84
CA LYS A 122 23.53 12.19 26.05
C LYS A 122 23.06 13.64 26.16
N ALA A 123 22.34 13.96 27.23
CA ALA A 123 22.08 15.34 27.62
C ALA A 123 23.40 16.08 27.87
#